data_AF-A0A522PJ44-F1
#
_entry.id   AF-A0A522PJ44-F1
#
_cell.length_a   1.000
_cell.length_b   1.000
_cell.length_c   1.000
_cell.angle_alpha   90.00
_cell.angle_beta   90.00
_cell.angle_gamma   90.00
#
_symmetry.space_group_name_H-M   'P 1'
#
loop_
_entity.id
_entity.type
_entity.pdbx_description
1 polymer ?
#
loop_
_entity_poly.entity_id
_entity_poly.type
_entity_poly.pdbx_seq_one_letter_code
_entity_poly.pdbx_strand_id
1 'polypeptide(L)'
;MELRSKESAYGVGRAALYSWNRCSSNEACDNFRSFVWNGASPLGAWINELNARRSKIEEKTRTEADARRYFAAELSRTIERVLYIHERARPNYMAAVDAYISAENKVKLNDLQADFLTEMPVLYPSAPQFRELSGDDATVRIALYDSLHALSTFVTNWWQREGQLPVNIFNQMLHLSERSLILAYLHRRRPTTDRSTEGRGSTQAVCRVAMCTLMSVP
;
A
#
# COMPACT_ATOMS: atom_id res chain seq x y z
N MET A 1 6.35 24.09 -24.49
CA MET A 1 5.71 25.31 -23.92
C MET A 1 5.29 24.98 -22.50
N GLU A 2 5.31 25.97 -21.61
CA GLU A 2 5.05 25.90 -20.15
C GLU A 2 6.24 25.55 -19.24
N LEU A 3 7.18 26.49 -19.16
CA LEU A 3 7.88 26.83 -17.92
C LEU A 3 7.91 28.36 -17.84
N ARG A 4 7.00 28.98 -17.08
CA ARG A 4 7.11 30.34 -16.49
C ARG A 4 5.79 30.71 -15.78
N SER A 5 5.70 30.37 -14.49
CA SER A 5 4.79 31.05 -13.56
C SER A 5 5.23 30.80 -12.12
N LYS A 6 6.37 31.40 -11.73
CA LYS A 6 6.86 31.38 -10.33
C LYS A 6 7.44 32.70 -9.81
N GLU A 7 7.22 33.83 -10.47
CA GLU A 7 7.85 35.11 -10.06
C GLU A 7 6.89 36.23 -9.61
N SER A 8 5.62 35.95 -9.31
CA SER A 8 4.70 37.01 -8.86
C SER A 8 4.59 37.20 -7.33
N ALA A 9 5.20 36.35 -6.51
CA ALA A 9 4.92 36.33 -5.05
C ALA A 9 5.93 37.12 -4.18
N TYR A 10 7.04 37.59 -4.74
CA TYR A 10 8.09 38.27 -3.96
C TYR A 10 8.06 39.81 -4.02
N GLY A 11 7.16 40.41 -4.82
CA GLY A 11 7.12 41.86 -5.04
C GLY A 11 6.36 42.68 -4.00
N VAL A 12 5.41 42.09 -3.26
CA VAL A 12 4.50 42.86 -2.38
C VAL A 12 5.06 43.06 -0.96
N GLY A 13 6.04 42.23 -0.54
CA GLY A 13 6.62 42.29 0.80
C GLY A 13 7.66 43.41 1.03
N ARG A 14 8.25 43.99 -0.03
CA ARG A 14 9.32 45.00 0.12
C ARG A 14 8.83 46.45 0.17
N ALA A 15 7.64 46.74 -0.32
CA ALA A 15 7.09 48.11 -0.26
C ALA A 15 6.64 48.53 1.15
N ALA A 16 6.28 47.57 2.02
CA ALA A 16 5.81 47.85 3.37
C ALA A 16 6.93 48.20 4.37
N LEU A 17 8.19 47.86 4.08
CA LEU A 17 9.32 48.05 5.01
C LEU A 17 10.01 49.42 4.87
N TYR A 18 9.76 50.18 3.81
CA TYR A 18 10.38 51.51 3.61
C TYR A 18 9.54 52.69 4.11
N SER A 19 8.29 52.47 4.53
CA SER A 19 7.40 53.53 5.03
C SER A 19 7.37 53.68 6.56
N TRP A 20 8.26 52.99 7.30
CA TRP A 20 8.20 52.96 8.77
C TRP A 20 9.01 54.07 9.45
N ASN A 21 9.91 54.75 8.73
CA ASN A 21 10.83 55.74 9.33
C ASN A 21 10.33 57.19 9.29
N ARG A 22 9.03 57.43 9.07
CA ARG A 22 8.49 58.80 9.01
C ARG A 22 7.04 58.89 9.50
N CYS A 23 6.81 58.61 10.78
CA CYS A 23 5.59 59.01 11.47
C CYS A 23 5.94 59.52 12.88
N SER A 24 6.10 60.83 12.98
CA SER A 24 6.46 61.59 14.19
C SER A 24 5.24 62.31 14.78
N SER A 25 4.06 61.68 14.76
CA SER A 25 2.86 62.27 15.36
C SER A 25 2.05 61.20 16.07
N ASN A 26 1.88 61.37 17.38
CA ASN A 26 1.25 60.41 18.29
C ASN A 26 -0.20 60.04 17.90
N GLU A 27 -0.92 60.87 17.14
CA GLU A 27 -2.32 60.62 16.76
C GLU A 27 -2.49 59.54 15.67
N ALA A 28 -1.47 59.30 14.83
CA ALA A 28 -1.53 58.25 13.80
C ALA A 28 -1.25 56.85 14.38
N CYS A 29 -0.47 56.77 15.47
CA CYS A 29 -0.14 55.52 16.14
C CYS A 29 -1.33 54.94 16.91
N ASP A 30 -2.18 55.79 17.49
CA ASP A 30 -3.34 55.33 18.27
C ASP A 30 -4.48 54.81 17.38
N ASN A 31 -4.68 55.39 16.19
CA ASN A 31 -5.63 54.86 15.21
C ASN A 31 -5.17 53.53 14.60
N PHE A 32 -3.87 53.34 14.38
CA PHE A 32 -3.35 52.06 13.88
C PHE A 32 -3.33 50.97 14.97
N ARG A 33 -3.03 51.34 16.23
CA ARG A 33 -3.18 50.43 17.38
C ARG A 33 -4.64 50.01 17.59
N SER A 34 -5.59 50.95 17.50
CA SER A 34 -7.02 50.66 17.61
C SER A 34 -7.50 49.68 16.54
N PHE A 35 -7.03 49.80 15.29
CA PHE A 35 -7.41 48.90 14.20
C PHE A 35 -6.81 47.49 14.34
N VAL A 36 -5.61 47.36 14.93
CA VAL A 36 -4.94 46.07 15.16
C VAL A 36 -5.45 45.38 16.44
N TRP A 37 -5.91 46.14 17.44
CA TRP A 37 -6.42 45.57 18.71
C TRP A 37 -7.92 45.25 18.70
N ASN A 38 -8.75 45.98 17.95
CA ASN A 38 -10.22 45.81 17.97
C ASN A 38 -10.80 45.01 16.79
N GLY A 39 -9.98 44.45 15.91
CA GLY A 39 -10.44 43.65 14.78
C GLY A 39 -9.51 42.49 14.53
N ALA A 40 -10.03 41.27 14.62
CA ALA A 40 -9.35 40.05 14.19
C ALA A 40 -8.67 40.27 12.83
N SER A 41 -7.34 40.41 12.84
CA SER A 41 -6.58 40.70 11.63
C SER A 41 -6.85 39.62 10.58
N PRO A 42 -7.25 39.96 9.34
CA PRO A 42 -7.49 38.98 8.28
C PRO A 42 -6.22 38.16 7.96
N LEU A 43 -5.03 38.70 8.26
CA LEU A 43 -3.77 37.96 8.20
C LEU A 43 -3.64 36.91 9.31
N GLY A 44 -4.08 37.23 10.53
CA GLY A 44 -4.11 36.27 11.65
C GLY A 44 -5.09 35.12 11.39
N ALA A 45 -6.28 35.43 10.87
CA ALA A 45 -7.26 34.42 10.46
C ALA A 45 -6.72 33.52 9.32
N TRP A 46 -6.04 34.11 8.33
CA TRP A 46 -5.44 33.35 7.22
C TRP A 46 -4.27 32.46 7.66
N ILE A 47 -3.39 32.95 8.54
CA ILE A 47 -2.30 32.15 9.11
C ILE A 47 -2.87 30.97 9.92
N ASN A 48 -3.91 31.22 10.73
CA ASN A 48 -4.58 30.16 11.49
C ASN A 48 -5.23 29.13 10.57
N GLU A 49 -5.89 29.56 9.49
CA GLU A 49 -6.47 28.67 8.49
C GLU A 49 -5.41 27.84 7.75
N LEU A 50 -4.27 28.44 7.38
CA LEU A 50 -3.15 27.68 6.79
C LEU A 50 -2.55 26.67 7.76
N ASN A 51 -2.38 27.03 9.02
CA ASN A 51 -1.89 26.13 10.05
C ASN A 51 -2.89 25.00 10.33
N ALA A 52 -4.20 25.30 10.34
CA ALA A 52 -5.25 24.30 10.49
C ALA A 52 -5.27 23.34 9.30
N ARG A 53 -5.08 23.82 8.06
CA ARG A 53 -4.95 22.97 6.87
C ARG A 53 -3.73 22.06 6.94
N ARG A 54 -2.57 22.61 7.32
CA ARG A 54 -1.33 21.82 7.49
C ARG A 54 -1.50 20.75 8.56
N SER A 55 -2.01 21.12 9.73
CA SER A 55 -2.28 20.19 10.83
C SER A 55 -3.26 19.08 10.44
N LYS A 56 -4.32 19.39 9.68
CA LYS A 56 -5.25 18.36 9.17
C LYS A 56 -4.60 17.39 8.19
N ILE A 57 -3.69 17.87 7.33
CA ILE A 57 -2.96 17.03 6.39
C ILE A 57 -2.00 16.12 7.16
N GLU A 58 -1.25 16.67 8.11
CA GLU A 58 -0.31 15.92 8.95
C GLU A 58 -1.02 14.84 9.78
N GLU A 59 -2.15 15.18 10.40
CA GLU A 59 -2.97 14.24 11.15
C GLU A 59 -3.49 13.12 10.25
N LYS A 60 -3.99 13.45 9.05
CA LYS A 60 -4.43 12.46 8.07
C LYS A 60 -3.29 11.53 7.68
N THR A 61 -2.10 12.07 7.38
CA THR A 61 -0.93 11.23 7.05
C THR A 61 -0.50 10.33 8.20
N ARG A 62 -0.62 10.79 9.44
CA ARG A 62 -0.33 9.98 10.64
C ARG A 62 -1.32 8.83 10.76
N THR A 63 -2.62 9.11 10.67
CA THR A 63 -3.68 8.08 10.74
C THR A 63 -3.53 7.04 9.61
N GLU A 64 -3.23 7.48 8.38
CA GLU A 64 -2.97 6.57 7.26
C GLU A 64 -1.74 5.67 7.53
N ALA A 65 -0.66 6.22 8.09
CA ALA A 65 0.54 5.46 8.43
C ALA A 65 0.27 4.44 9.54
N ASP A 66 -0.48 4.82 10.57
CA ASP A 66 -0.87 3.92 11.67
C ASP A 66 -1.80 2.80 11.17
N ALA A 67 -2.75 3.11 10.30
CA ALA A 67 -3.58 2.12 9.62
C ALA A 67 -2.73 1.13 8.81
N ARG A 68 -1.74 1.60 8.04
CA ARG A 68 -0.83 0.71 7.30
C ARG A 68 -0.04 -0.22 8.23
N ARG A 69 0.46 0.30 9.35
CA ARG A 69 1.19 -0.48 10.37
C ARG A 69 0.28 -1.55 10.98
N TYR A 70 -0.97 -1.20 11.27
CA TYR A 70 -1.96 -2.13 11.83
C TYR A 70 -2.15 -3.37 10.95
N PHE A 71 -2.25 -3.19 9.63
CA PHE A 71 -2.43 -4.29 8.70
C PHE A 71 -1.13 -4.95 8.20
N ALA A 72 0.04 -4.47 8.62
CA ALA A 72 1.32 -4.97 8.12
C ALA A 72 1.55 -6.44 8.49
N ALA A 73 1.19 -6.83 9.71
CA ALA A 73 1.35 -8.20 10.19
C ALA A 73 0.47 -9.19 9.40
N GLU A 74 -0.78 -8.83 9.11
CA GLU A 74 -1.70 -9.67 8.33
C GLU A 74 -1.24 -9.83 6.89
N LEU A 75 -0.73 -8.75 6.28
CA LEU A 75 -0.15 -8.82 4.94
C LEU A 75 1.05 -9.76 4.90
N SER A 76 1.95 -9.72 5.89
CA SER A 76 3.10 -10.62 5.95
C SER A 76 2.69 -12.08 6.05
N ARG A 77 1.75 -12.42 6.94
CA ARG A 77 1.21 -13.79 7.08
C ARG A 77 0.61 -14.29 5.76
N THR A 78 -0.17 -13.44 5.12
CA THR A 78 -0.79 -13.71 3.83
C THR A 78 0.27 -14.00 2.76
N ILE A 79 1.30 -13.16 2.64
CA ILE A 79 2.38 -13.32 1.68
C ILE A 79 3.13 -14.63 1.92
N GLU A 80 3.52 -14.89 3.17
CA GLU A 80 4.23 -16.11 3.55
C GLU A 80 3.42 -17.36 3.19
N ARG A 81 2.11 -17.34 3.45
CA ARG A 81 1.22 -18.46 3.11
C ARG A 81 1.10 -18.65 1.59
N VAL A 82 0.92 -17.58 0.82
CA VAL A 82 0.82 -17.69 -0.64
C VAL A 82 2.15 -18.14 -1.26
N LEU A 83 3.29 -17.68 -0.73
CA LEU A 83 4.61 -18.13 -1.17
C LEU A 83 4.78 -19.63 -0.92
N TYR A 84 4.41 -20.11 0.28
CA TYR A 84 4.44 -21.52 0.60
C TYR A 84 3.59 -22.34 -0.39
N ILE A 85 2.37 -21.89 -0.68
CA ILE A 85 1.47 -22.54 -1.66
C ILE A 85 2.12 -22.58 -3.04
N HIS A 86 2.69 -21.46 -3.49
CA HIS A 86 3.35 -21.35 -4.80
C HIS A 86 4.55 -22.30 -4.90
N GLU A 87 5.40 -22.33 -3.88
CA GLU A 87 6.59 -23.18 -3.80
C GLU A 87 6.24 -24.67 -3.76
N ARG A 88 5.10 -25.06 -3.18
CA ARG A 88 4.58 -26.44 -3.20
C ARG A 88 3.86 -26.78 -4.51
N ALA A 89 3.14 -25.82 -5.11
CA ALA A 89 2.41 -26.04 -6.35
C ALA A 89 3.35 -26.35 -7.53
N ARG A 90 4.55 -25.76 -7.55
CA ARG A 90 5.54 -25.94 -8.61
C ARG A 90 6.07 -27.37 -8.76
N PRO A 91 6.60 -28.04 -7.73
CA PRO A 91 7.02 -29.43 -7.84
C PRO A 91 5.83 -30.37 -8.10
N ASN A 92 4.64 -30.06 -7.58
CA ASN A 92 3.42 -30.82 -7.88
C ASN A 92 3.02 -30.72 -9.35
N TYR A 93 3.15 -29.54 -9.95
CA TYR A 93 2.95 -29.34 -11.38
C TYR A 93 3.96 -30.16 -12.20
N MET A 94 5.25 -30.10 -11.86
CA MET A 94 6.28 -30.86 -12.58
C MET A 94 6.06 -32.37 -12.48
N ALA A 95 5.75 -32.88 -11.28
CA ALA A 95 5.42 -34.29 -11.07
C ALA A 95 4.16 -34.71 -11.85
N ALA A 96 3.16 -33.84 -11.94
CA ALA A 96 1.96 -34.08 -12.75
C ALA A 96 2.27 -34.11 -14.25
N VAL A 97 3.17 -33.25 -14.73
CA VAL A 97 3.64 -33.23 -16.12
C VAL A 97 4.44 -34.49 -16.43
N ASP A 98 5.36 -34.90 -15.56
CA ASP A 98 6.14 -36.11 -15.74
C ASP A 98 5.25 -37.36 -15.79
N ALA A 99 4.26 -37.45 -14.91
CA ALA A 99 3.28 -38.54 -14.92
C ALA A 99 2.36 -38.53 -16.16
N TYR A 100 2.16 -37.37 -16.79
CA TYR A 100 1.42 -37.24 -18.05
C TYR A 100 2.28 -37.67 -19.25
N ILE A 101 3.57 -37.34 -19.26
CA ILE A 101 4.51 -37.66 -20.34
C ILE A 101 4.97 -39.13 -20.26
N SER A 102 5.26 -39.63 -19.07
CA SER A 102 5.79 -40.97 -18.81
C SER A 102 4.90 -41.72 -17.83
N ALA A 103 4.32 -42.83 -18.30
CA ALA A 103 3.45 -43.68 -17.47
C ALA A 103 4.20 -44.46 -16.38
N GLU A 104 5.54 -44.54 -16.46
CA GLU A 104 6.38 -45.38 -15.61
C GLU A 104 6.87 -44.66 -14.34
N ASN A 105 7.03 -43.33 -14.38
CA ASN A 105 7.52 -42.53 -13.24
C ASN A 105 6.39 -41.73 -12.57
N LYS A 106 5.57 -42.43 -11.78
CA LYS A 106 4.55 -41.79 -10.94
C LYS A 106 5.15 -41.32 -9.62
N VAL A 107 5.93 -40.24 -9.67
CA VAL A 107 6.35 -39.54 -8.45
C VAL A 107 5.13 -38.81 -7.90
N LYS A 108 4.54 -39.32 -6.80
CA LYS A 108 3.43 -38.66 -6.12
C LYS A 108 3.95 -37.92 -4.90
N LEU A 109 3.85 -36.59 -4.93
CA LEU A 109 4.07 -35.75 -3.75
C LEU A 109 2.86 -35.92 -2.82
N ASN A 110 3.09 -36.30 -1.56
CA ASN A 110 2.05 -36.60 -0.57
C ASN A 110 1.40 -35.34 0.01
N ASP A 111 1.24 -34.29 -0.79
CA ASP A 111 0.58 -33.05 -0.37
C ASP A 111 -0.94 -33.26 -0.21
N LEU A 112 -1.49 -32.64 0.83
CA LEU A 112 -2.91 -32.65 1.16
C LEU A 112 -3.56 -31.33 0.74
N GLN A 113 -4.89 -31.33 0.64
CA GLN A 113 -5.66 -30.11 0.33
C GLN A 113 -5.34 -28.99 1.30
N ALA A 114 -5.20 -29.35 2.57
CA ALA A 114 -4.93 -28.44 3.68
C ALA A 114 -3.62 -27.65 3.47
N ASP A 115 -2.66 -28.22 2.76
CA ASP A 115 -1.38 -27.55 2.47
C ASP A 115 -1.55 -26.40 1.48
N PHE A 116 -2.60 -26.43 0.66
CA PHE A 116 -2.90 -25.42 -0.35
C PHE A 116 -3.96 -24.39 0.06
N LEU A 117 -4.60 -24.55 1.23
CA LEU A 117 -5.60 -23.60 1.71
C LEU A 117 -4.96 -22.29 2.15
N THR A 118 -5.47 -21.16 1.65
CA THR A 118 -5.03 -19.83 2.09
C THR A 118 -5.62 -19.50 3.46
N GLU A 119 -4.86 -18.79 4.28
CA GLU A 119 -5.39 -18.16 5.49
C GLU A 119 -6.16 -16.91 5.10
N MET A 120 -7.45 -16.85 5.47
CA MET A 120 -8.26 -15.68 5.20
C MET A 120 -7.90 -14.53 6.16
N PRO A 121 -7.91 -13.28 5.67
CA PRO A 121 -7.75 -12.10 6.50
C PRO A 121 -8.79 -12.07 7.62
N VAL A 122 -8.39 -11.68 8.83
CA VAL A 122 -9.26 -11.54 10.01
C VAL A 122 -9.69 -10.09 10.18
N LEU A 123 -8.84 -9.14 9.80
CA LEU A 123 -9.06 -7.71 10.05
C LEU A 123 -9.95 -7.09 8.97
N TYR A 124 -10.08 -7.71 7.81
CA TYR A 124 -10.92 -7.21 6.72
C TYR A 124 -12.26 -7.96 6.64
N PRO A 125 -13.40 -7.28 6.37
CA PRO A 125 -13.60 -5.83 6.19
C PRO A 125 -13.96 -5.08 7.49
N SER A 126 -13.91 -5.75 8.64
CA SER A 126 -14.49 -5.27 9.90
C SER A 126 -13.65 -4.22 10.63
N ALA A 127 -12.33 -4.14 10.39
CA ALA A 127 -11.46 -3.24 11.10
C ALA A 127 -11.75 -1.75 10.74
N PRO A 128 -11.96 -0.87 11.74
CA PRO A 128 -12.21 0.55 11.49
C PRO A 128 -11.02 1.24 10.80
N GLN A 129 -9.78 0.77 11.04
CA GLN A 129 -8.55 1.25 10.42
C GLN A 129 -8.56 1.09 8.90
N PHE A 130 -9.41 0.24 8.34
CA PHE A 130 -9.54 0.13 6.88
C PHE A 130 -10.08 1.43 6.26
N ARG A 131 -10.96 2.16 6.98
CA ARG A 131 -11.52 3.43 6.52
C ARG A 131 -10.49 4.57 6.52
N GLU A 132 -9.41 4.39 7.27
CA GLU A 132 -8.32 5.36 7.42
C GLU A 132 -7.24 5.16 6.35
N LEU A 133 -7.34 4.11 5.51
CA LEU A 133 -6.41 3.91 4.40
C LEU A 133 -6.71 4.89 3.25
N SER A 134 -5.66 5.26 2.51
CA SER A 134 -5.83 5.97 1.25
C SER A 134 -6.67 5.13 0.28
N GLY A 135 -7.48 5.78 -0.56
CA GLY A 135 -8.36 5.09 -1.51
C GLY A 135 -7.60 4.12 -2.43
N ASP A 136 -6.40 4.51 -2.86
CA ASP A 136 -5.56 3.65 -3.68
C ASP A 136 -5.04 2.43 -2.91
N ASP A 137 -4.66 2.57 -1.63
CA ASP A 137 -4.16 1.46 -0.82
C ASP A 137 -5.28 0.51 -0.42
N ALA A 138 -6.47 1.05 -0.13
CA ALA A 138 -7.67 0.28 0.10
C ALA A 138 -8.00 -0.57 -1.14
N THR A 139 -7.94 0.02 -2.34
CA THR A 139 -8.23 -0.68 -3.60
C THR A 139 -7.26 -1.83 -3.85
N VAL A 140 -5.95 -1.61 -3.66
CA VAL A 140 -4.94 -2.67 -3.83
C VAL A 140 -5.15 -3.80 -2.82
N ARG A 141 -5.48 -3.45 -1.57
CA ARG A 141 -5.75 -4.42 -0.51
C ARG A 141 -7.01 -5.24 -0.79
N ILE A 142 -8.07 -4.62 -1.28
CA ILE A 142 -9.29 -5.32 -1.74
C ILE A 142 -8.94 -6.31 -2.85
N ALA A 143 -8.22 -5.86 -3.87
CA ALA A 143 -7.82 -6.71 -4.99
C ALA A 143 -6.98 -7.92 -4.55
N LEU A 144 -6.08 -7.73 -3.58
CA LEU A 144 -5.31 -8.81 -2.97
C LEU A 144 -6.24 -9.81 -2.24
N TYR A 145 -7.18 -9.34 -1.43
CA TYR A 145 -8.08 -10.24 -0.71
C TYR A 145 -9.03 -11.00 -1.64
N ASP A 146 -9.50 -10.35 -2.71
CA ASP A 146 -10.28 -11.01 -3.76
C ASP A 146 -9.47 -12.11 -4.45
N SER A 147 -8.17 -11.87 -4.71
CA SER A 147 -7.31 -12.89 -5.32
C SER A 147 -7.03 -14.07 -4.39
N LEU A 148 -6.87 -13.84 -3.08
CA LEU A 148 -6.80 -14.91 -2.08
C LEU A 148 -8.09 -15.71 -2.03
N HIS A 149 -9.23 -15.02 -2.05
CA HIS A 149 -10.53 -15.68 -2.04
C HIS A 149 -10.73 -16.55 -3.29
N ALA A 150 -10.29 -16.08 -4.45
CA ALA A 150 -10.29 -16.86 -5.68
C ALA A 150 -9.40 -18.11 -5.58
N LEU A 151 -8.19 -17.97 -5.00
CA LEU A 151 -7.29 -19.10 -4.75
C LEU A 151 -7.89 -20.10 -3.77
N SER A 152 -8.44 -19.64 -2.65
CA SER A 152 -9.11 -20.48 -1.64
C SER A 152 -10.29 -21.24 -2.24
N THR A 153 -11.18 -20.51 -2.92
CA THR A 153 -12.37 -21.05 -3.58
C THR A 153 -12.00 -22.07 -4.64
N PHE A 154 -10.92 -21.81 -5.41
CA PHE A 154 -10.38 -22.79 -6.34
C PHE A 154 -9.99 -24.07 -5.56
N VAL A 155 -9.12 -23.96 -4.55
CA VAL A 155 -8.64 -25.09 -3.72
C VAL A 155 -9.75 -25.92 -3.09
N THR A 156 -10.75 -25.28 -2.53
CA THR A 156 -11.91 -25.97 -1.96
C THR A 156 -12.70 -26.71 -3.03
N ASN A 157 -12.87 -26.12 -4.22
CA ASN A 157 -13.72 -26.67 -5.26
C ASN A 157 -13.07 -27.79 -6.07
N TRP A 158 -11.77 -27.72 -6.39
CA TRP A 158 -11.14 -28.67 -7.32
C TRP A 158 -10.70 -29.98 -6.67
N TRP A 159 -10.45 -29.99 -5.37
CA TRP A 159 -9.95 -31.18 -4.67
C TRP A 159 -10.94 -32.33 -4.84
N GLN A 160 -10.47 -33.44 -5.44
CA GLN A 160 -11.25 -34.66 -5.72
C GLN A 160 -12.37 -34.54 -6.77
N ARG A 161 -12.40 -33.48 -7.61
CA ARG A 161 -13.31 -33.50 -8.77
C ARG A 161 -12.85 -34.53 -9.81
N GLU A 162 -13.77 -35.42 -10.18
CA GLU A 162 -13.56 -36.40 -11.24
C GLU A 162 -13.41 -35.69 -12.61
N GLY A 163 -12.42 -36.12 -13.40
CA GLY A 163 -12.23 -35.66 -14.79
C GLY A 163 -11.27 -34.47 -15.00
N GLN A 164 -10.71 -33.87 -13.93
CA GLN A 164 -9.66 -32.85 -14.09
C GLN A 164 -8.26 -33.46 -14.04
N LEU A 165 -7.43 -33.11 -15.02
CA LEU A 165 -6.02 -33.51 -15.05
C LEU A 165 -5.24 -32.74 -13.97
N PRO A 166 -4.41 -33.40 -13.15
CA PRO A 166 -3.60 -32.74 -12.12
C PRO A 166 -2.73 -31.59 -12.68
N VAL A 167 -2.26 -31.71 -13.92
CA VAL A 167 -1.48 -30.66 -14.61
C VAL A 167 -2.26 -29.34 -14.68
N ASN A 168 -3.54 -29.38 -15.09
CA ASN A 168 -4.37 -28.18 -15.20
C ASN A 168 -4.64 -27.54 -13.84
N ILE A 169 -4.80 -28.38 -12.82
CA ILE A 169 -5.06 -27.94 -11.46
C ILE A 169 -3.87 -27.15 -10.92
N PHE A 170 -2.68 -27.75 -10.96
CA PHE A 170 -1.48 -27.10 -10.43
C PHE A 170 -1.05 -25.91 -11.28
N ASN A 171 -1.31 -25.93 -12.60
CA ASN A 171 -1.10 -24.75 -13.45
C ASN A 171 -1.98 -23.57 -13.02
N GLN A 172 -3.28 -23.81 -12.83
CA GLN A 172 -4.20 -22.77 -12.38
C GLN A 172 -3.84 -22.26 -10.98
N MET A 173 -3.39 -23.14 -10.08
CA MET A 173 -2.91 -22.74 -8.75
C MET A 173 -1.66 -21.86 -8.83
N LEU A 174 -0.71 -22.19 -9.71
CA LEU A 174 0.48 -21.35 -9.96
C LEU A 174 0.08 -19.96 -10.42
N HIS A 175 -0.85 -19.85 -11.38
CA HIS A 175 -1.34 -18.54 -11.85
C HIS A 175 -2.06 -17.72 -10.76
N LEU A 176 -2.92 -18.36 -9.95
CA LEU A 176 -3.66 -17.67 -8.88
C LEU A 176 -2.73 -17.22 -7.74
N SER A 177 -1.77 -18.06 -7.37
CA SER A 177 -0.76 -17.72 -6.36
C SER A 177 0.17 -16.61 -6.86
N GLU A 178 0.67 -16.69 -8.09
CA GLU A 178 1.49 -15.65 -8.70
C GLU A 178 0.77 -14.29 -8.76
N ARG A 179 -0.49 -14.28 -9.22
CA ARG A 179 -1.31 -13.05 -9.24
C ARG A 179 -1.42 -12.42 -7.85
N SER A 180 -1.63 -13.24 -6.82
CA SER A 180 -1.71 -12.78 -5.43
C SER A 180 -0.39 -12.19 -4.94
N LEU A 181 0.75 -12.80 -5.31
CA LEU A 181 2.09 -12.29 -4.98
C LEU A 181 2.39 -10.96 -5.68
N ILE A 182 1.99 -10.81 -6.94
CA ILE A 182 2.14 -9.55 -7.69
C ILE A 182 1.37 -8.42 -6.98
N LEU A 183 0.12 -8.66 -6.58
CA LEU A 183 -0.70 -7.69 -5.86
C LEU A 183 -0.10 -7.33 -4.50
N ALA A 184 0.41 -8.31 -3.77
CA ALA A 184 1.08 -8.08 -2.50
C ALA A 184 2.37 -7.26 -2.66
N TYR A 185 3.12 -7.49 -3.75
CA TYR A 185 4.28 -6.67 -4.08
C TYR A 185 3.90 -5.23 -4.43
N LEU A 186 2.84 -5.03 -5.23
CA LEU A 186 2.35 -3.70 -5.56
C LEU A 186 1.93 -2.92 -4.30
N HIS A 187 1.30 -3.60 -3.34
CA HIS A 187 0.96 -3.01 -2.04
C HIS A 187 2.20 -2.52 -1.28
N ARG A 188 3.30 -3.26 -1.37
CA ARG A 188 4.54 -2.98 -0.62
C ARG A 188 5.48 -1.97 -1.30
N ARG A 189 5.52 -1.92 -2.64
CA ARG A 189 6.47 -1.09 -3.39
C ARG A 189 6.03 0.38 -3.48
N ARG A 190 4.83 0.74 -3.01
CA ARG A 190 4.38 2.13 -3.09
C ARG A 190 5.26 3.00 -2.19
N PRO A 191 5.93 4.02 -2.76
CA PRO A 191 6.72 4.93 -1.95
C PRO A 191 5.78 5.67 -1.03
N THR A 192 5.87 5.37 0.26
CA THR A 192 5.41 6.29 1.29
C THR A 192 6.15 7.59 1.06
N THR A 193 5.43 8.71 0.97
CA THR A 193 6.04 10.05 0.90
C THR A 193 6.91 10.37 2.13
N ASP A 194 6.90 9.53 3.16
CA ASP A 194 7.85 9.54 4.26
C ASP A 194 9.21 8.94 3.87
N ARG A 195 10.13 9.83 3.50
CA ARG A 195 11.57 9.58 3.65
C ARG A 195 11.95 9.83 5.11
N SER A 196 11.71 8.86 5.98
CA SER A 196 12.44 8.72 7.24
C SER A 196 12.71 7.24 7.50
N THR A 197 13.96 6.88 7.21
CA THR A 197 14.76 5.86 7.89
C THR A 197 14.05 4.92 8.87
N GLU A 198 13.75 3.68 8.48
CA GLU A 198 13.71 2.55 9.43
C GLU A 198 13.76 1.17 8.75
N GLY A 199 14.70 0.33 9.21
CA GLY A 199 14.56 -1.13 9.25
C GLY A 199 14.60 -1.93 7.94
N ARG A 200 15.80 -2.08 7.34
CA ARG A 200 16.06 -3.23 6.44
C ARG A 200 16.26 -4.49 7.31
N GLY A 201 15.20 -5.23 7.59
CA GLY A 201 15.28 -6.51 8.31
C GLY A 201 14.34 -7.54 7.69
N SER A 202 14.91 -8.67 7.27
CA SER A 202 14.32 -9.95 6.85
C SER A 202 13.23 -9.98 5.75
N THR A 203 12.14 -9.22 5.84
CA THR A 203 10.98 -9.41 4.94
C THR A 203 11.25 -8.87 3.52
N GLN A 204 12.21 -7.95 3.35
CA GLN A 204 12.62 -7.45 2.03
C GLN A 204 13.35 -8.51 1.21
N ALA A 205 14.04 -9.46 1.86
CA ALA A 205 14.73 -10.55 1.18
C ALA A 205 13.73 -11.54 0.57
N VAL A 206 12.66 -11.87 1.32
CA VAL A 206 11.65 -12.84 0.89
C VAL A 206 10.93 -12.40 -0.38
N CYS A 207 10.44 -11.15 -0.47
CA CYS A 207 9.80 -10.66 -1.69
C CYS A 207 10.78 -10.46 -2.86
N ARG A 208 12.05 -10.10 -2.58
CA ARG A 208 13.05 -9.87 -3.63
C ARG A 208 13.54 -11.19 -4.21
N VAL A 209 13.72 -12.21 -3.38
CA VAL A 209 13.99 -13.60 -3.82
C VAL A 209 12.78 -14.16 -4.56
N ALA A 210 11.56 -14.02 -4.03
CA ALA A 210 10.34 -14.47 -4.71
C ALA A 210 10.17 -13.82 -6.10
N MET A 211 10.39 -12.51 -6.23
CA MET A 211 10.32 -11.84 -7.54
C MET A 211 11.48 -12.19 -8.47
N CYS A 212 12.72 -12.34 -7.97
CA CYS A 212 13.82 -12.79 -8.81
C CYS A 212 13.57 -14.22 -9.33
N THR A 213 12.94 -15.09 -8.54
CA THR A 213 12.54 -16.44 -8.96
C THR A 213 11.38 -16.40 -9.96
N LEU A 214 10.41 -15.51 -9.79
CA LEU A 214 9.27 -15.33 -10.72
C LEU A 214 9.68 -14.71 -12.06
N MET A 215 10.63 -13.76 -12.08
CA MET A 215 11.11 -13.12 -13.32
C MET A 215 12.20 -13.92 -14.06
N SER A 216 12.61 -15.08 -13.54
CA SER A 216 13.60 -15.98 -14.16
C SER A 216 12.97 -17.24 -14.77
N VAL A 217 11.64 -17.30 -14.88
CA VAL A 217 10.95 -18.37 -15.60
C VAL A 217 10.86 -17.95 -17.08
N PRO A 218 11.50 -18.69 -18.02
CA PRO A 218 11.38 -18.43 -19.45
C PRO A 218 9.97 -18.75 -19.97
#